data_AF-A0A936W4L1-F1
#
_entry.id   AF-A0A936W4L1-F1
#
_cell.length_a   1.000
_cell.length_b   1.000
_cell.length_c   1.000
_cell.angle_alpha   90.00
_cell.angle_beta   90.00
_cell.angle_gamma   90.00
#
_symmetry.space_group_name_H-M   'P 1'
#
loop_
_entity.id
_entity.type
_entity.pdbx_description
1 polymer ?
#
loop_
_entity_poly.entity_id
_entity_poly.type
_entity_poly.pdbx_seq_one_letter_code
_entity_poly.pdbx_strand_id
1 'polypeptide(L)' 'MGNKINKAWHEKNKMPKNATLDQRIAWHTEHHKHCLCRDIPEKLKAEIIKRGKN' A
#
# COMPACT_ATOMS: atom_id res chain seq x y z
N MET A 1 -19.74 5.36 6.84
CA MET A 1 -19.86 4.68 5.53
C MET A 1 -18.58 3.87 5.33
N GLY A 2 -18.63 2.55 5.48
CA GLY A 2 -17.41 1.71 5.54
C GLY A 2 -16.74 1.58 4.19
N ASN A 3 -15.43 1.87 4.10
CA ASN A 3 -14.67 1.66 2.88
C ASN A 3 -14.73 0.18 2.48
N LYS A 4 -15.25 -0.09 1.27
CA LYS A 4 -15.44 -1.45 0.75
C LYS A 4 -14.08 -2.09 0.50
N ILE A 5 -13.73 -3.10 1.28
CA ILE A 5 -12.51 -3.88 1.11
C ILE A 5 -12.62 -4.79 -0.12
N ASN A 6 -11.59 -4.78 -0.97
CA ASN A 6 -11.45 -5.78 -2.03
C ASN A 6 -10.84 -7.06 -1.44
N LYS A 7 -11.69 -7.91 -0.86
CA LYS A 7 -11.26 -9.14 -0.17
C LYS A 7 -10.38 -10.04 -1.06
N ALA A 8 -10.78 -10.24 -2.32
CA ALA A 8 -10.04 -11.08 -3.26
C ALA A 8 -8.61 -10.56 -3.51
N TRP A 9 -8.43 -9.23 -3.56
CA TRP A 9 -7.10 -8.64 -3.69
C TRP A 9 -6.25 -8.88 -2.43
N HIS A 10 -6.82 -8.68 -1.23
CA HIS A 10 -6.10 -8.93 0.03
C HIS A 10 -5.71 -10.40 0.23
N GLU A 11 -6.53 -11.34 -0.24
CA GLU A 11 -6.24 -12.77 -0.12
C GLU A 11 -5.04 -13.17 -0.99
N LYS A 12 -4.92 -12.59 -2.18
CA LYS A 12 -3.80 -12.82 -3.11
C LYS A 12 -2.55 -12.00 -2.78
N ASN A 13 -2.74 -10.77 -2.31
CA ASN A 13 -1.68 -9.81 -2.03
C ASN A 13 -1.63 -9.52 -0.52
N LYS A 14 -1.20 -10.49 0.27
CA LYS A 14 -0.99 -10.29 1.71
C LYS A 14 0.32 -9.54 1.94
N MET A 15 0.30 -8.56 2.84
CA MET A 15 1.52 -7.88 3.27
C MET A 15 2.47 -8.90 3.92
N PRO A 16 3.74 -8.99 3.49
CA PRO A 16 4.73 -9.83 4.15
C PRO A 16 4.96 -9.40 5.60
N LYS A 17 5.13 -10.36 6.54
CA LYS A 17 5.35 -10.06 7.97
C LYS A 17 6.58 -9.17 8.21
N ASN A 18 7.66 -9.41 7.46
CA ASN A 18 8.91 -8.65 7.54
C ASN A 18 9.15 -7.87 6.24
N ALA A 19 8.11 -7.23 5.70
CA ALA A 19 8.22 -6.46 4.47
C ALA A 19 9.23 -5.33 4.63
N THR A 20 10.17 -5.26 3.68
CA THR A 20 11.09 -4.12 3.57
C THR A 20 10.31 -2.85 3.22
N LEU A 21 10.95 -1.69 3.37
CA LEU A 21 10.33 -0.42 3.03
C LEU A 21 9.86 -0.39 1.57
N ASP A 22 10.66 -0.95 0.66
CA ASP A 22 10.33 -1.04 -0.76
C ASP A 22 9.10 -1.91 -1.03
N GLN A 23 9.07 -3.12 -0.43
CA GLN A 23 7.92 -4.01 -0.52
C GLN A 23 6.65 -3.36 0.05
N ARG A 24 6.76 -2.60 1.14
CA ARG A 24 5.63 -1.86 1.71
C ARG A 24 5.13 -0.78 0.76
N ILE A 25 6.04 -0.02 0.14
CA ILE A 25 5.69 1.01 -0.83
C ILE A 25 4.98 0.39 -2.03
N ALA A 26 5.54 -0.66 -2.62
CA ALA A 26 4.96 -1.37 -3.75
C ALA A 26 3.57 -1.91 -3.40
N TRP A 27 3.45 -2.61 -2.27
CA TRP A 27 2.18 -3.15 -1.79
C TRP A 27 1.13 -2.07 -1.58
N HIS A 28 1.47 -0.95 -0.93
CA HIS A 28 0.52 0.14 -0.68
C HIS A 28 0.10 0.87 -1.95
N THR A 29 1.00 0.97 -2.94
CA THR A 29 0.73 1.57 -4.24
C THR A 29 -0.27 0.72 -5.02
N GLU A 30 -0.07 -0.60 -5.08
CA GLU A 30 -0.99 -1.55 -5.70
C GLU A 30 -2.32 -1.63 -4.94
N HIS A 31 -2.25 -1.72 -3.61
CA HIS A 31 -3.42 -1.71 -2.73
C HIS A 31 -4.32 -0.52 -3.06
N HIS A 32 -3.77 0.70 -3.12
CA HIS A 32 -4.56 1.90 -3.38
C HIS A 32 -5.26 1.87 -4.76
N LYS A 33 -4.69 1.21 -5.78
CA LYS A 33 -5.32 1.03 -7.10
C LYS A 33 -6.48 0.03 -7.09
N HIS A 34 -6.41 -1.00 -6.25
CA HIS A 34 -7.38 -2.11 -6.23
C HIS A 34 -8.36 -2.08 -5.04
N CYS A 35 -8.00 -1.37 -3.98
CA CYS A 35 -8.67 -1.35 -2.68
C CYS A 35 -8.40 -0.02 -1.95
N LEU A 36 -9.44 0.80 -1.81
CA LEU A 36 -9.36 2.06 -1.06
C LEU A 36 -9.72 1.88 0.42
N CYS A 37 -9.61 0.67 0.98
CA CYS A 37 -10.00 0.43 2.37
C CYS A 37 -9.12 1.20 3.37
N ARG A 38 -7.90 1.55 2.97
CA ARG A 38 -6.92 2.28 3.77
C ARG A 38 -6.04 3.17 2.91
N ASP A 39 -5.81 4.37 3.39
CA ASP A 39 -4.87 5.32 2.80
C ASP A 39 -3.40 4.90 3.01
N ILE A 40 -2.51 5.43 2.17
CA ILE A 40 -1.07 5.17 2.30
C ILE A 40 -0.56 5.91 3.55
N PRO A 41 0.15 5.24 4.48
CA PRO A 41 0.75 5.89 5.65
C PRO A 41 1.66 7.07 5.26
N GLU A 42 1.63 8.16 6.04
CA GLU A 42 2.41 9.38 5.75
C GLU A 42 3.92 9.11 5.61
N LYS A 43 4.49 8.23 6.45
CA LYS A 43 5.89 7.81 6.34
C LYS A 43 6.22 7.17 4.98
N LEU A 44 5.30 6.37 4.43
CA LEU A 44 5.48 5.76 3.11
C LEU A 44 5.25 6.79 1.99
N LYS A 45 4.27 7.69 2.13
CA LYS A 45 4.06 8.81 1.20
C LYS A 45 5.31 9.68 1.09
N ALA A 46 5.93 10.04 2.22
CA ALA A 46 7.16 10.82 2.25
C ALA A 46 8.31 10.11 1.52
N GLU A 47 8.48 8.79 1.73
CA GLU A 47 9.49 8.00 1.05
C GLU A 47 9.23 7.87 -0.46
N ILE A 48 7.98 7.70 -0.89
CA ILE A 48 7.60 7.69 -2.32
C ILE A 48 7.96 9.03 -2.97
N ILE A 49 7.58 10.15 -2.35
CA ILE A 49 7.86 11.49 -2.85
C ILE A 49 9.37 11.74 -2.93
N LYS A 50 10.12 11.32 -1.90
CA LYS A 50 11.57 11.45 -1.85
C LYS A 50 12.26 10.69 -2.99
N ARG A 51 11.79 9.47 -3.29
CA ARG A 51 12.35 8.62 -4.35
C ARG A 51 11.98 9.06 -5.77
N GLY A 52 10.78 9.62 -5.96
CA GLY A 52 10.34 10.16 -7.27
C GLY A 52 10.92 11.52 -7.63
N LYS A 53 11.71 12.14 -6.73
CA LYS A 53 12.38 13.43 -6.94
C LYS A 53 13.84 13.32 -7.40
N ASN A 54 14.29 12.13 -7.82
CA ASN A 54 15.62 11.88 -8.38
C ASN A 54 15.50 11.39 -9.83
#